data_AF-A0A919CN38-F1
#
_entry.id   AF-A0A919CN38-F1
#
_cell.length_a   1.000
_cell.length_b   1.000
_cell.length_c   1.000
_cell.angle_alpha   90.00
_cell.angle_beta   90.00
_cell.angle_gamma   90.00
#
_symmetry.space_group_name_H-M   'P 1'
#
loop_
_entity.id
_entity.type
_entity.pdbx_description
1 polymer ?
#
loop_
_entity_poly.entity_id
_entity_poly.type
_entity_poly.pdbx_seq_one_letter_code
_entity_poly.pdbx_strand_id
1 'polypeptide(L)'
;MTTVTAESQQQKQDDLDPVDRDSLHTLPLKIVPLRLAALSRARMIKTSRLESEIELFRDAGVGLIQIKSLPDFIQADPEDVEADLEVLHRLGDLNSFDVFSLRNSLRDLKIDVRSAGDLQLSGTMEEKLTEYMKSFTRPLVVNVFGATNDNIQNSGQIIHMFTNIDREVALKNMKKIAQMMGITIADIPDFLEKYGDIYLSLSYFRRCLDEIVPKFDQFTEWMDEVKTTMLRENRQLMDKCTFVNDGLNEVLSSVTGRFESFDRNSQTFWENISMDSFQALHRLIIAHHETIGGVLCGLTVKLNSWEQKFPNHAGSPQKRADFILAEMAPGLDRLIRLERSAPSTTM
;
A
#
# COMPACT_ATOMS: atom_id res chain seq x y z
N MET A 1 21.54 -46.67 17.50
CA MET A 1 21.91 -46.20 16.15
C MET A 1 20.65 -46.04 15.32
N THR A 2 20.03 -44.86 15.38
CA THR A 2 19.01 -44.44 14.42
C THR A 2 19.02 -42.92 14.42
N THR A 3 19.90 -42.36 13.58
CA THR A 3 19.97 -40.93 13.29
C THR A 3 18.78 -40.58 12.42
N VAL A 4 17.83 -39.81 12.98
CA VAL A 4 16.80 -39.11 12.23
C VAL A 4 17.49 -37.96 11.52
N THR A 5 17.52 -38.04 10.19
CA THR A 5 17.94 -37.01 9.26
C THR A 5 17.15 -35.73 9.51
N ALA A 6 17.85 -34.67 9.88
CA ALA A 6 17.33 -33.31 9.82
C ALA A 6 17.11 -32.96 8.34
N GLU A 7 15.85 -32.89 7.93
CA GLU A 7 15.47 -32.24 6.68
C GLU A 7 15.85 -30.77 6.79
N SER A 8 16.88 -30.40 6.05
CA SER A 8 17.32 -29.03 5.85
C SER A 8 16.27 -28.34 5.00
N GLN A 9 15.39 -27.57 5.64
CA GLN A 9 14.62 -26.53 4.95
C GLN A 9 15.64 -25.53 4.38
N GLN A 10 15.97 -25.70 3.10
CA GLN A 10 16.67 -24.69 2.32
C GLN A 10 15.82 -23.43 2.32
N GLN A 11 16.24 -22.47 3.13
CA GLN A 11 15.72 -21.12 3.16
C GLN A 11 15.95 -20.53 1.76
N LYS A 12 14.90 -20.51 0.92
CA LYS A 12 14.92 -19.86 -0.39
C LYS A 12 15.37 -18.42 -0.15
N GLN A 13 16.55 -18.06 -0.64
CA GLN A 13 17.06 -16.72 -0.52
C GLN A 13 16.09 -15.79 -1.26
N ASP A 14 15.46 -14.89 -0.51
CA ASP A 14 14.56 -13.87 -1.04
C ASP A 14 15.38 -12.94 -1.95
N ASP A 15 15.10 -13.02 -3.26
CA ASP A 15 15.81 -12.27 -4.30
C ASP A 15 14.98 -11.07 -4.78
N LEU A 16 13.92 -10.71 -4.05
CA LEU A 16 13.19 -9.47 -4.24
C LEU A 16 13.81 -8.38 -3.37
N ASP A 17 14.02 -7.22 -3.96
CA ASP A 17 14.46 -6.05 -3.22
C ASP A 17 13.33 -5.57 -2.29
N PRO A 18 13.56 -5.47 -0.96
CA PRO A 18 12.56 -5.03 -0.01
C PRO A 18 11.92 -3.69 -0.40
N VAL A 19 12.69 -2.77 -0.97
CA VAL A 19 12.19 -1.44 -1.35
C VAL A 19 11.16 -1.54 -2.47
N ASP A 20 11.42 -2.38 -3.48
CA ASP A 20 10.49 -2.57 -4.59
C ASP A 20 9.26 -3.38 -4.14
N ARG A 21 9.46 -4.37 -3.26
CA ARG A 21 8.41 -5.24 -2.72
C ARG A 21 7.38 -4.49 -1.88
N ASP A 22 7.83 -3.54 -1.08
CA ASP A 22 6.97 -2.78 -0.17
C ASP A 22 6.45 -1.47 -0.77
N SER A 23 6.73 -1.20 -2.05
CA SER A 23 6.38 0.05 -2.73
C SER A 23 4.91 0.13 -3.12
N LEU A 24 4.32 1.32 -3.00
CA LEU A 24 3.00 1.62 -3.57
C LEU A 24 3.00 1.70 -5.10
N HIS A 25 4.16 1.99 -5.69
CA HIS A 25 4.28 2.46 -7.08
C HIS A 25 5.29 1.67 -7.90
N THR A 26 5.85 0.59 -7.36
CA THR A 26 6.81 -0.27 -8.05
C THR A 26 6.32 -1.72 -8.02
N LEU A 27 6.31 -2.36 -9.19
CA LEU A 27 6.02 -3.79 -9.35
C LEU A 27 7.24 -4.48 -9.97
N PRO A 28 7.97 -5.33 -9.21
CA PRO A 28 8.99 -6.20 -9.80
C PRO A 28 8.34 -7.16 -10.80
N LEU A 29 8.68 -7.08 -12.09
CA LEU A 29 8.03 -7.92 -13.11
C LEU A 29 8.42 -9.40 -12.98
N LYS A 30 9.47 -9.71 -12.21
CA LYS A 30 9.89 -11.06 -11.91
C LYS A 30 8.83 -11.91 -11.20
N ILE A 31 7.90 -11.29 -10.45
CA ILE A 31 6.87 -12.04 -9.70
C ILE A 31 5.75 -12.56 -10.63
N VAL A 32 5.65 -11.98 -11.83
CA VAL A 32 4.67 -12.33 -12.86
C VAL A 32 5.28 -13.40 -13.78
N PRO A 33 4.50 -14.40 -14.23
CA PRO A 33 4.95 -15.46 -15.12
C PRO A 33 5.03 -14.98 -16.59
N LEU A 34 5.84 -13.94 -16.82
CA LEU A 34 6.13 -13.40 -18.15
C LEU A 34 7.08 -14.33 -18.93
N ARG A 35 6.90 -14.40 -20.25
CA ARG A 35 7.68 -15.24 -21.17
C ARG A 35 9.02 -14.60 -21.53
N LEU A 36 9.07 -13.28 -21.61
CA LEU A 36 10.26 -12.51 -21.96
C LEU A 36 11.28 -12.53 -20.81
N ALA A 37 12.37 -13.27 -20.99
CA ALA A 37 13.45 -13.36 -20.00
C ALA A 37 14.09 -12.00 -19.67
N ALA A 38 14.09 -11.05 -20.62
CA ALA A 38 14.58 -9.69 -20.43
C ALA A 38 13.81 -8.90 -19.35
N LEU A 39 12.55 -9.25 -19.07
CA LEU A 39 11.73 -8.60 -18.05
C LEU A 39 11.99 -9.11 -16.63
N SER A 40 12.80 -10.17 -16.47
CA SER A 40 13.09 -10.79 -15.17
C SER A 40 13.77 -9.87 -14.15
N ARG A 41 14.42 -8.80 -14.62
CA ARG A 41 15.05 -7.75 -13.79
C ARG A 41 14.38 -6.39 -13.95
N ALA A 42 13.37 -6.31 -14.80
CA ALA A 42 12.64 -5.09 -15.04
C ALA A 42 11.59 -4.89 -13.95
N ARG A 43 11.15 -3.65 -13.81
CA ARG A 43 10.07 -3.27 -12.91
C ARG A 43 9.12 -2.32 -13.61
N MET A 44 7.85 -2.41 -13.26
CA MET A 44 6.84 -1.44 -13.67
C MET A 44 6.76 -0.35 -12.60
N ILE A 45 6.77 0.90 -13.05
CA ILE A 45 6.82 2.09 -12.19
C ILE A 45 5.61 2.97 -12.51
N LYS A 46 4.90 3.40 -11.47
CA LYS A 46 3.91 4.47 -11.57
C LYS A 46 4.62 5.81 -11.51
N THR A 47 4.48 6.63 -12.55
CA THR A 47 5.14 7.95 -12.64
C THR A 47 4.33 9.05 -11.94
N SER A 48 4.91 10.24 -11.78
CA SER A 48 4.19 11.43 -11.28
C SER A 48 2.96 11.80 -12.11
N ARG A 49 2.94 11.43 -13.39
CA ARG A 49 1.79 11.60 -14.29
C ARG A 49 0.71 10.50 -14.11
N LEU A 50 0.93 9.56 -13.20
CA LEU A 50 0.10 8.37 -12.95
C LEU A 50 0.02 7.41 -14.14
N GLU A 51 1.05 7.44 -14.98
CA GLU A 51 1.26 6.49 -16.08
C GLU A 51 2.12 5.33 -15.58
N SER A 52 1.89 4.14 -16.11
CA SER A 52 2.69 2.96 -15.78
C SER A 52 3.73 2.76 -16.89
N GLU A 53 5.00 2.83 -16.52
CA GLU A 53 6.15 2.69 -17.43
C GLU A 53 7.05 1.53 -16.97
N ILE A 54 7.85 0.98 -17.88
CA ILE A 54 8.76 -0.12 -17.59
C ILE A 54 10.16 0.44 -17.44
N GLU A 55 10.83 0.13 -16.34
CA GLU A 55 12.25 0.38 -16.15
C GLU A 55 13.04 -0.91 -16.43
N LEU A 56 13.91 -0.87 -17.45
CA LEU A 56 14.72 -2.04 -17.85
C LEU A 56 16.08 -2.10 -17.13
N PHE A 57 16.62 -0.99 -16.63
CA PHE A 57 17.96 -0.90 -16.04
C PHE A 57 17.99 -0.04 -14.75
N ARG A 58 18.46 -0.61 -13.64
CA ARG A 58 18.55 0.07 -12.32
C ARG A 58 19.60 1.19 -12.24
N ASP A 59 20.77 1.02 -12.87
CA ASP A 59 21.97 1.80 -12.52
C ASP A 59 22.27 3.01 -13.42
N ALA A 60 21.45 3.25 -14.45
CA ALA A 60 21.71 4.31 -15.43
C ALA A 60 20.79 5.54 -15.30
N GLY A 61 19.72 5.49 -14.50
CA GLY A 61 18.76 6.60 -14.33
C GLY A 61 18.03 7.03 -15.61
N VAL A 62 18.20 6.29 -16.71
CA VAL A 62 17.72 6.62 -18.06
C VAL A 62 17.24 5.31 -18.69
N GLY A 63 15.96 5.01 -18.57
CA GLY A 63 15.41 3.80 -19.18
C GLY A 63 13.94 3.50 -18.86
N LEU A 64 13.15 4.50 -18.45
CA LEU A 64 11.71 4.35 -18.41
C LEU A 64 11.18 4.37 -19.84
N ILE A 65 10.43 3.33 -20.19
CA ILE A 65 9.79 3.21 -21.51
C ILE A 65 8.30 2.97 -21.32
N GLN A 66 7.50 3.47 -22.25
CA GLN A 66 6.08 3.17 -22.29
C GLN A 66 5.90 1.68 -22.63
N ILE A 67 4.87 1.04 -22.04
CA ILE A 67 4.59 -0.39 -22.25
C ILE A 67 4.53 -0.73 -23.76
N LYS A 68 3.83 0.10 -24.53
CA LYS A 68 3.69 -0.07 -26.00
C LYS A 68 5.01 0.03 -26.78
N SER A 69 6.04 0.63 -26.21
CA SER A 69 7.35 0.80 -26.84
C SER A 69 8.27 -0.37 -26.55
N LEU A 70 7.89 -1.32 -25.68
CA LEU A 70 8.70 -2.49 -25.34
C LEU A 70 9.26 -3.26 -26.56
N PRO A 71 8.50 -3.47 -27.67
CA PRO A 71 9.02 -4.17 -28.84
C PRO A 71 10.24 -3.53 -29.48
N ASP A 72 10.42 -2.21 -29.33
CA ASP A 72 11.55 -1.48 -29.90
C ASP A 72 12.87 -1.74 -29.14
N PHE A 73 12.78 -2.23 -27.89
CA PHE A 73 13.92 -2.42 -26.99
C PHE A 73 14.27 -3.89 -26.74
N ILE A 74 13.41 -4.83 -27.12
CA ILE A 74 13.60 -6.26 -26.88
C ILE A 74 13.56 -7.03 -28.21
N GLN A 75 14.62 -7.82 -28.46
CA GLN A 75 14.64 -8.81 -29.53
C GLN A 75 14.18 -10.16 -28.97
N ALA A 76 12.93 -10.53 -29.24
CA ALA A 76 12.33 -11.80 -28.84
C ALA A 76 11.31 -12.28 -29.88
N ASP A 77 10.75 -13.47 -29.67
CA ASP A 77 9.70 -13.99 -30.53
C ASP A 77 8.46 -13.05 -30.49
N PRO A 78 7.89 -12.65 -31.65
CA PRO A 78 6.73 -11.77 -31.69
C PRO A 78 5.52 -12.29 -30.91
N GLU A 79 5.30 -13.61 -30.86
CA GLU A 79 4.19 -14.21 -30.10
C GLU A 79 4.39 -14.06 -28.59
N ASP A 80 5.64 -14.17 -28.12
CA ASP A 80 5.97 -13.96 -26.71
C ASP A 80 5.88 -12.50 -26.31
N VAL A 81 6.27 -11.59 -27.21
CA VAL A 81 6.12 -10.14 -27.01
C VAL A 81 4.66 -9.75 -26.90
N GLU A 82 3.80 -10.22 -27.82
CA GLU A 82 2.36 -9.91 -27.79
C GLU A 82 1.68 -10.45 -26.52
N ALA A 83 1.99 -11.70 -26.14
CA ALA A 83 1.44 -12.32 -24.94
C ALA A 83 1.80 -11.55 -23.66
N ASP A 84 3.06 -11.15 -23.51
CA ASP A 84 3.50 -10.38 -22.35
C ASP A 84 2.99 -8.94 -22.38
N LEU A 85 2.87 -8.31 -23.55
CA LEU A 85 2.28 -6.97 -23.68
C LEU A 85 0.84 -6.93 -23.18
N GLU A 86 0.03 -7.95 -23.47
CA GLU A 86 -1.34 -8.04 -22.98
C GLU A 86 -1.40 -8.06 -21.44
N VAL A 87 -0.48 -8.80 -20.81
CA VAL A 87 -0.34 -8.86 -19.35
C VAL A 87 0.14 -7.52 -18.81
N LEU A 88 1.16 -6.92 -19.42
CA LEU A 88 1.73 -5.65 -19.00
C LEU A 88 0.72 -4.50 -19.11
N HIS A 89 -0.12 -4.46 -20.14
CA HIS A 89 -1.18 -3.47 -20.25
C HIS A 89 -2.21 -3.61 -19.12
N ARG A 90 -2.64 -4.84 -18.81
CA ARG A 90 -3.54 -5.13 -17.67
C ARG A 90 -2.93 -4.70 -16.33
N LEU A 91 -1.65 -4.98 -16.12
CA LEU A 91 -0.91 -4.52 -14.93
C LEU A 91 -0.77 -2.99 -14.90
N GLY A 92 -0.54 -2.38 -16.07
CA GLY A 92 -0.39 -0.93 -16.21
C GLY A 92 -1.65 -0.15 -15.83
N ASP A 93 -2.82 -0.75 -15.99
CA ASP A 93 -4.11 -0.15 -15.63
C ASP A 93 -4.38 -0.12 -14.13
N LEU A 94 -3.67 -0.94 -13.33
CA LEU A 94 -3.81 -0.97 -11.88
C LEU A 94 -3.53 0.39 -11.24
N ASN A 95 -4.22 0.69 -10.15
CA ASN A 95 -4.11 1.98 -9.48
C ASN A 95 -2.86 2.08 -8.58
N SER A 96 -2.41 0.97 -8.01
CA SER A 96 -1.20 0.85 -7.19
C SER A 96 -0.59 -0.54 -7.32
N PHE A 97 0.64 -0.66 -6.83
CA PHE A 97 1.42 -1.90 -6.77
C PHE A 97 1.74 -2.34 -5.34
N ASP A 98 1.00 -1.85 -4.35
CA ASP A 98 1.14 -2.40 -2.99
C ASP A 98 0.64 -3.83 -2.90
N VAL A 99 1.24 -4.60 -2.01
CA VAL A 99 0.96 -6.03 -1.82
C VAL A 99 -0.53 -6.31 -1.57
N PHE A 100 -1.24 -5.46 -0.82
CA PHE A 100 -2.62 -5.72 -0.43
C PHE A 100 -3.61 -5.50 -1.56
N SER A 101 -3.41 -4.45 -2.36
CA SER A 101 -4.18 -4.20 -3.58
C SER A 101 -3.82 -5.22 -4.66
N LEU A 102 -2.52 -5.49 -4.88
CA LEU A 102 -2.04 -6.44 -5.88
C LEU A 102 -2.62 -7.83 -5.70
N ARG A 103 -2.69 -8.35 -4.47
CA ARG A 103 -3.32 -9.67 -4.20
C ARG A 103 -4.74 -9.76 -4.75
N ASN A 104 -5.52 -8.69 -4.60
CA ASN A 104 -6.89 -8.64 -5.09
C ASN A 104 -6.92 -8.46 -6.61
N SER A 105 -6.19 -7.48 -7.14
CA SER A 105 -6.26 -7.16 -8.56
C SER A 105 -5.65 -8.25 -9.45
N LEU A 106 -4.57 -8.92 -9.04
CA LEU A 106 -3.99 -10.03 -9.80
C LEU A 106 -4.95 -11.22 -9.87
N ARG A 107 -5.65 -11.53 -8.76
CA ARG A 107 -6.69 -12.56 -8.73
C ARG A 107 -7.84 -12.22 -9.68
N ASP A 108 -8.30 -10.98 -9.67
CA ASP A 108 -9.41 -10.53 -10.51
C ASP A 108 -9.03 -10.52 -12.00
N LEU A 109 -7.78 -10.17 -12.31
CA LEU A 109 -7.21 -10.24 -13.66
C LEU A 109 -6.81 -11.66 -14.10
N LYS A 110 -6.92 -12.65 -13.20
CA LYS A 110 -6.50 -14.04 -13.40
C LYS A 110 -5.03 -14.15 -13.84
N ILE A 111 -4.17 -13.34 -13.22
CA ILE A 111 -2.72 -13.37 -13.40
C ILE A 111 -2.13 -14.13 -12.22
N ASP A 112 -1.53 -15.27 -12.49
CA ASP A 112 -0.82 -16.05 -11.48
C ASP A 112 0.46 -15.34 -11.02
N VAL A 113 0.93 -15.68 -9.82
CA VAL A 113 2.26 -15.30 -9.33
C VAL A 113 3.16 -16.52 -9.21
N ARG A 114 4.47 -16.32 -9.34
CA ARG A 114 5.44 -17.43 -9.27
C ARG A 114 5.49 -18.10 -7.90
N SER A 115 5.30 -17.33 -6.83
CA SER A 115 5.31 -17.81 -5.46
C SER A 115 4.32 -17.02 -4.61
N ALA A 116 3.61 -17.71 -3.70
CA ALA A 116 2.72 -17.05 -2.74
C ALA A 116 3.46 -16.05 -1.83
N GLY A 117 4.75 -16.30 -1.56
CA GLY A 117 5.60 -15.38 -0.78
C GLY A 117 5.92 -14.06 -1.49
N ASP A 118 5.80 -14.00 -2.82
CA ASP A 118 6.08 -12.79 -3.60
C ASP A 118 5.06 -11.68 -3.31
N LEU A 119 3.87 -12.05 -2.82
CA LEU A 119 2.80 -11.15 -2.39
C LEU A 119 2.73 -11.03 -0.87
N GLN A 120 3.86 -10.94 -0.19
CA GLN A 120 3.95 -10.62 1.24
C GLN A 120 4.80 -9.37 1.42
N LEU A 121 4.72 -8.70 2.57
CA LEU A 121 5.63 -7.60 2.88
C LEU A 121 7.04 -8.15 3.14
N SER A 122 8.06 -7.32 3.00
CA SER A 122 9.39 -7.66 3.47
C SER A 122 9.41 -7.73 5.00
N GLY A 123 10.27 -8.57 5.58
CA GLY A 123 10.42 -8.65 7.03
C GLY A 123 10.77 -7.30 7.68
N THR A 124 11.54 -6.46 6.98
CA THR A 124 11.87 -5.11 7.46
C THR A 124 10.67 -4.18 7.53
N MET A 125 9.70 -4.35 6.63
CA MET A 125 8.45 -3.59 6.68
C MET A 125 7.52 -4.11 7.76
N GLU A 126 7.39 -5.43 7.93
CA GLU A 126 6.59 -6.01 9.01
C GLU A 126 7.08 -5.53 10.40
N GLU A 127 8.40 -5.49 10.60
CA GLU A 127 9.00 -4.94 11.83
C GLU A 127 8.63 -3.46 12.04
N LYS A 128 8.71 -2.64 10.99
CA LYS A 128 8.30 -1.21 11.05
C LYS A 128 6.82 -1.05 11.38
N LEU A 129 5.96 -1.92 10.85
CA LEU A 129 4.52 -1.86 11.08
C LEU A 129 4.11 -2.35 12.47
N THR A 130 5.01 -2.98 13.22
CA THR A 130 4.72 -3.46 14.57
C THR A 130 4.23 -2.34 15.50
N GLU A 131 4.76 -1.13 15.37
CA GLU A 131 4.28 0.06 16.13
C GLU A 131 2.83 0.40 15.77
N TYR A 132 2.51 0.46 14.47
CA TYR A 132 1.18 0.76 13.94
C TYR A 132 0.16 -0.32 14.32
N MET A 133 0.56 -1.58 14.35
CA MET A 133 -0.30 -2.70 14.73
C MET A 133 -0.71 -2.66 16.20
N LYS A 134 0.00 -1.94 17.09
CA LYS A 134 -0.32 -1.90 18.54
C LYS A 134 -1.71 -1.35 18.82
N SER A 135 -2.11 -0.28 18.12
CA SER A 135 -3.43 0.33 18.32
C SER A 135 -4.57 -0.65 18.02
N PHE A 136 -4.36 -1.52 17.04
CA PHE A 136 -5.35 -2.47 16.55
C PHE A 136 -5.29 -3.84 17.22
N THR A 137 -4.11 -4.27 17.68
CA THR A 137 -3.92 -5.55 18.36
C THR A 137 -4.19 -5.45 19.86
N ARG A 138 -4.15 -4.25 20.47
CA ARG A 138 -4.42 -4.05 21.89
C ARG A 138 -5.82 -4.53 22.32
N PRO A 139 -6.92 -4.24 21.61
CA PRO A 139 -8.23 -4.79 21.97
C PRO A 139 -8.27 -6.32 21.92
N LEU A 140 -7.65 -6.93 20.90
CA LEU A 140 -7.50 -8.38 20.80
C LEU A 140 -6.71 -8.91 22.01
N VAL A 141 -5.60 -8.28 22.36
CA VAL A 141 -4.76 -8.71 23.49
C VAL A 141 -5.51 -8.61 24.82
N VAL A 142 -6.24 -7.51 25.05
CA VAL A 142 -7.05 -7.32 26.27
C VAL A 142 -8.18 -8.36 26.34
N ASN A 143 -8.89 -8.59 25.24
CA ASN A 143 -10.03 -9.52 25.23
C ASN A 143 -9.62 -11.00 25.21
N VAL A 144 -8.50 -11.36 24.58
CA VAL A 144 -7.99 -12.74 24.48
C VAL A 144 -7.09 -13.10 25.67
N PHE A 145 -6.31 -12.18 26.21
CA PHE A 145 -5.31 -12.51 27.24
C PHE A 145 -5.61 -11.87 28.60
N GLY A 146 -6.66 -11.06 28.71
CA GLY A 146 -7.14 -10.54 30.00
C GLY A 146 -6.16 -9.59 30.69
N ALA A 147 -5.24 -8.96 29.94
CA ALA A 147 -4.31 -8.00 30.49
C ALA A 147 -5.06 -6.79 31.08
N THR A 148 -5.22 -6.79 32.41
CA THR A 148 -5.74 -5.66 33.17
C THR A 148 -4.67 -4.58 33.25
N ASN A 149 -4.87 -3.50 32.51
CA ASN A 149 -4.44 -2.13 32.83
C ASN A 149 -2.99 -1.81 33.27
N ASP A 150 -2.04 -2.73 33.24
CA ASP A 150 -0.64 -2.36 33.41
C ASP A 150 -0.15 -1.81 32.08
N ASN A 151 -0.05 -0.47 32.02
CA ASN A 151 0.54 0.35 30.97
C ASN A 151 1.42 -0.43 29.99
N ILE A 152 0.82 -0.98 28.93
CA ILE A 152 1.55 -1.57 27.80
C ILE A 152 2.21 -0.39 27.08
N GLN A 153 3.48 -0.15 27.35
CA GLN A 153 4.22 1.00 26.81
C GLN A 153 5.00 0.66 25.55
N ASN A 154 5.26 -0.62 25.25
CA ASN A 154 6.00 -1.02 24.06
C ASN A 154 5.68 -2.44 23.54
N SER A 155 6.15 -2.73 22.32
CA SER A 155 5.94 -3.98 21.56
C SER A 155 6.67 -5.17 22.18
N GLY A 156 7.80 -4.92 22.85
CA GLY A 156 8.55 -5.95 23.57
C GLY A 156 7.74 -6.57 24.71
N GLN A 157 6.85 -5.82 25.37
CA GLN A 157 5.94 -6.34 26.39
C GLN A 157 4.82 -7.21 25.82
N ILE A 158 4.32 -6.90 24.61
CA ILE A 158 3.35 -7.76 23.91
C ILE A 158 4.01 -9.08 23.53
N ILE A 159 5.21 -9.04 22.94
CA ILE A 159 6.00 -10.24 22.60
C ILE A 159 6.38 -11.04 23.87
N HIS A 160 6.70 -10.35 24.98
CA HIS A 160 6.99 -11.00 26.26
C HIS A 160 5.74 -11.64 26.89
N MET A 161 4.56 -11.05 26.70
CA MET A 161 3.27 -11.67 27.03
C MET A 161 3.01 -12.90 26.16
N PHE A 162 3.46 -12.92 24.89
CA PHE A 162 3.40 -14.11 24.04
C PHE A 162 4.33 -15.25 24.50
N THR A 163 5.43 -14.95 25.20
CA THR A 163 6.40 -15.96 25.67
C THR A 163 6.15 -16.50 27.09
N ASN A 164 5.42 -15.78 27.95
CA ASN A 164 5.10 -16.18 29.33
C ASN A 164 3.58 -16.32 29.55
N ILE A 165 2.93 -17.16 28.75
CA ILE A 165 1.47 -17.34 28.74
C ILE A 165 1.02 -18.39 29.75
N ASP A 166 0.03 -18.06 30.58
CA ASP A 166 -0.84 -19.06 31.22
C ASP A 166 -1.78 -19.65 30.16
N ARG A 167 -1.41 -20.84 29.67
CA ARG A 167 -2.11 -21.55 28.59
C ARG A 167 -3.58 -21.79 28.91
N GLU A 168 -3.95 -21.92 30.19
CA GLU A 168 -5.34 -22.14 30.61
C GLU A 168 -6.18 -20.87 30.47
N VAL A 169 -5.62 -19.71 30.84
CA VAL A 169 -6.28 -18.39 30.70
C VAL A 169 -6.51 -18.05 29.23
N ALA A 170 -5.47 -18.19 28.40
CA ALA A 170 -5.59 -17.97 26.96
C ALA A 170 -6.64 -18.88 26.32
N LEU A 171 -6.65 -20.18 26.67
CA LEU A 171 -7.63 -21.13 26.14
C LEU A 171 -9.06 -20.80 26.60
N LYS A 172 -9.25 -20.36 27.85
CA LYS A 172 -10.55 -19.94 28.38
C LYS A 172 -11.10 -18.71 27.64
N ASN A 173 -10.25 -17.73 27.37
CA ASN A 173 -10.66 -16.51 26.67
C ASN A 173 -10.88 -16.76 25.17
N MET A 174 -10.05 -17.59 24.54
CA MET A 174 -10.27 -18.08 23.17
C MET A 174 -11.63 -18.78 23.04
N LYS A 175 -12.01 -19.62 24.02
CA LYS A 175 -13.36 -20.22 24.08
C LYS A 175 -14.47 -19.18 24.19
N LYS A 176 -14.26 -18.12 24.98
CA LYS A 176 -15.22 -17.01 25.12
C LYS A 176 -15.42 -16.26 23.81
N ILE A 177 -14.33 -15.96 23.10
CA ILE A 177 -14.38 -15.29 21.79
C ILE A 177 -15.06 -16.19 20.77
N ALA A 178 -14.71 -17.48 20.72
CA ALA A 178 -15.39 -18.44 19.85
C ALA A 178 -16.91 -18.48 20.11
N GLN A 179 -17.31 -18.50 21.39
CA GLN A 179 -18.73 -18.46 21.78
C GLN A 179 -19.42 -17.14 21.36
N MET A 180 -18.77 -15.99 21.56
CA MET A 180 -19.30 -14.68 21.18
C MET A 180 -19.43 -14.55 19.65
N MET A 181 -18.47 -15.08 18.90
CA MET A 181 -18.48 -15.09 17.45
C MET A 181 -19.38 -16.18 16.85
N GLY A 182 -19.83 -17.15 17.66
CA GLY A 182 -20.60 -18.29 17.17
C GLY A 182 -19.78 -19.28 16.33
N ILE A 183 -18.45 -19.33 16.53
CA ILE A 183 -17.52 -20.22 15.83
C ILE A 183 -17.00 -21.32 16.77
N THR A 184 -16.36 -22.35 16.21
CA THR A 184 -15.70 -23.37 17.02
C THR A 184 -14.29 -22.94 17.42
N ILE A 185 -13.70 -23.60 18.42
CA ILE A 185 -12.31 -23.36 18.81
C ILE A 185 -11.35 -23.66 17.64
N ALA A 186 -11.72 -24.60 16.77
CA ALA A 186 -10.92 -24.97 15.61
C ALA A 186 -10.85 -23.84 14.55
N ASP A 187 -11.82 -22.92 14.54
CA ASP A 187 -11.89 -21.81 13.59
C ASP A 187 -11.11 -20.56 14.06
N ILE A 188 -10.60 -20.56 15.30
CA ILE A 188 -9.88 -19.42 15.88
C ILE A 188 -8.59 -19.08 15.12
N PRO A 189 -7.73 -20.05 14.72
CA PRO A 189 -6.52 -19.74 13.95
C PRO A 189 -6.85 -18.97 12.66
N ASP A 190 -7.83 -19.43 11.88
CA ASP A 190 -8.27 -18.77 10.65
C ASP A 190 -8.80 -17.35 10.90
N PHE A 191 -9.51 -17.15 12.02
CA PHE A 191 -9.95 -15.82 12.44
C PHE A 191 -8.75 -14.91 12.73
N LEU A 192 -7.79 -15.37 13.53
CA LEU A 192 -6.60 -14.60 13.91
C LEU A 192 -5.74 -14.26 12.70
N GLU A 193 -5.60 -15.16 11.74
CA GLU A 193 -4.88 -14.93 10.49
C GLU A 193 -5.54 -13.82 9.67
N LYS A 194 -6.86 -13.91 9.44
CA LYS A 194 -7.63 -12.88 8.71
C LYS A 194 -7.60 -11.54 9.44
N TYR A 195 -7.75 -11.56 10.76
CA TYR A 195 -7.63 -10.37 11.60
C TYR A 195 -6.25 -9.73 11.43
N GLY A 196 -5.19 -10.53 11.53
CA GLY A 196 -3.81 -10.09 11.33
C GLY A 196 -3.59 -9.44 9.97
N ASP A 197 -4.04 -10.07 8.89
CA ASP A 197 -3.86 -9.58 7.52
C ASP A 197 -4.55 -8.22 7.28
N ILE A 198 -5.80 -8.09 7.74
CA ILE A 198 -6.56 -6.82 7.64
C ILE A 198 -5.85 -5.69 8.39
N TYR A 199 -5.42 -5.92 9.62
CA TYR A 199 -4.81 -4.86 10.40
C TYR A 199 -3.38 -4.55 9.97
N LEU A 200 -2.69 -5.52 9.37
CA LEU A 200 -1.42 -5.29 8.70
C LEU A 200 -1.62 -4.40 7.46
N SER A 201 -2.68 -4.61 6.67
CA SER A 201 -2.99 -3.74 5.52
C SER A 201 -3.31 -2.31 5.95
N LEU A 202 -4.15 -2.13 6.98
CA LEU A 202 -4.44 -0.82 7.55
C LEU A 202 -3.19 -0.13 8.09
N SER A 203 -2.34 -0.86 8.81
CA SER A 203 -1.08 -0.34 9.34
C SER A 203 -0.15 0.12 8.22
N TYR A 204 -0.04 -0.68 7.15
CA TYR A 204 0.76 -0.34 5.97
C TYR A 204 0.27 0.96 5.31
N PHE A 205 -1.03 1.07 5.04
CA PHE A 205 -1.58 2.26 4.42
C PHE A 205 -1.51 3.49 5.33
N ARG A 206 -1.69 3.31 6.65
CA ARG A 206 -1.56 4.40 7.63
C ARG A 206 -0.14 4.95 7.66
N ARG A 207 0.88 4.09 7.68
CA ARG A 207 2.29 4.49 7.56
C ARG A 207 2.52 5.33 6.30
N CYS A 208 2.00 4.87 5.15
CA CYS A 208 2.14 5.62 3.91
C CYS A 208 1.49 7.00 3.98
N LEU A 209 0.32 7.10 4.61
CA LEU A 209 -0.37 8.38 4.83
C LEU A 209 0.46 9.31 5.73
N ASP A 210 0.99 8.81 6.84
CA ASP A 210 1.82 9.59 7.76
C ASP A 210 3.11 10.12 7.10
N GLU A 211 3.65 9.42 6.10
CA GLU A 211 4.78 9.89 5.28
C GLU A 211 4.38 10.96 4.25
N ILE A 212 3.13 10.93 3.78
CA ILE A 212 2.60 11.86 2.77
C ILE A 212 2.22 13.21 3.38
N VAL A 213 1.55 13.21 4.53
CA VAL A 213 1.03 14.42 5.20
C VAL A 213 2.09 15.54 5.32
N PRO A 214 3.27 15.31 5.91
CA PRO A 214 4.26 16.38 6.06
C PRO A 214 4.82 16.89 4.72
N LYS A 215 4.85 16.05 3.68
CA LYS A 215 5.26 16.46 2.33
C LYS A 215 4.20 17.33 1.66
N PHE A 216 2.94 17.00 1.88
CA PHE A 216 1.83 17.79 1.37
C PHE A 216 1.79 19.19 1.99
N ASP A 217 2.03 19.30 3.30
CA ASP A 217 2.10 20.59 3.99
C ASP A 217 3.19 21.49 3.39
N GLN A 218 4.42 20.95 3.25
CA GLN A 218 5.53 21.67 2.62
C GLN A 218 5.26 22.03 1.15
N PHE A 219 4.63 21.11 0.40
CA PHE A 219 4.26 21.37 -0.99
C PHE A 219 3.24 22.51 -1.12
N THR A 220 2.28 22.58 -0.20
CA THR A 220 1.24 23.63 -0.18
C THR A 220 1.89 24.99 0.08
N GLU A 221 2.77 25.09 1.08
CA GLU A 221 3.55 26.30 1.34
C GLU A 221 4.37 26.73 0.11
N TRP A 222 5.06 25.76 -0.51
CA TRP A 222 5.86 25.99 -1.71
C TRP A 222 5.03 26.48 -2.91
N MET A 223 3.79 26.03 -3.05
CA MET A 223 2.87 26.48 -4.10
C MET A 223 2.32 27.88 -3.83
N ASP A 224 2.03 28.22 -2.57
CA ASP A 224 1.53 29.54 -2.21
C ASP A 224 2.54 30.64 -2.53
N GLU A 225 3.84 30.35 -2.40
CA GLU A 225 4.89 31.28 -2.85
C GLU A 225 4.76 31.62 -4.35
N VAL A 226 4.41 30.66 -5.22
CA VAL A 226 4.26 30.90 -6.67
C VAL A 226 3.17 31.93 -6.95
N LYS A 227 2.10 31.92 -6.16
CA LYS A 227 0.96 32.86 -6.27
C LYS A 227 1.33 34.30 -5.89
N THR A 228 2.44 34.51 -5.18
CA THR A 228 2.91 35.85 -4.77
C THR A 228 3.87 36.50 -5.77
N THR A 229 4.30 35.74 -6.80
CA THR A 229 5.30 36.20 -7.78
C THR A 229 4.66 36.96 -8.94
N MET A 230 5.50 37.47 -9.87
CA MET A 230 5.03 38.09 -11.13
C MET A 230 4.12 37.17 -11.97
N LEU A 231 4.18 35.85 -11.74
CA LEU A 231 3.35 34.87 -12.44
C LEU A 231 1.88 34.88 -12.03
N ARG A 232 1.51 35.62 -10.97
CA ARG A 232 0.12 35.78 -10.52
C ARG A 232 -0.81 36.35 -11.59
N GLU A 233 -0.26 37.09 -12.57
CA GLU A 233 -1.03 37.67 -13.67
C GLU A 233 -1.40 36.63 -14.74
N ASN A 234 -0.74 35.47 -14.74
CA ASN A 234 -1.07 34.36 -15.63
C ASN A 234 -2.27 33.58 -15.09
N ARG A 235 -3.47 33.94 -15.55
CA ARG A 235 -4.73 33.32 -15.14
C ARG A 235 -4.76 31.80 -15.37
N GLN A 236 -4.27 31.32 -16.51
CA GLN A 236 -4.26 29.89 -16.83
C GLN A 236 -3.38 29.10 -15.84
N LEU A 237 -2.24 29.65 -15.47
CA LEU A 237 -1.37 29.04 -14.46
C LEU A 237 -2.05 29.04 -13.09
N MET A 238 -2.66 30.16 -12.68
CA MET A 238 -3.36 30.24 -11.38
C MET A 238 -4.51 29.24 -11.30
N ASP A 239 -5.32 29.10 -12.35
CA ASP A 239 -6.39 28.10 -12.42
C ASP A 239 -5.83 26.67 -12.25
N LYS A 240 -4.65 26.39 -12.84
CA LYS A 240 -3.98 25.09 -12.69
C LYS A 240 -3.38 24.88 -11.30
N CYS A 241 -2.79 25.90 -10.69
CA CYS A 241 -2.31 25.83 -9.31
C CYS A 241 -3.47 25.55 -8.35
N THR A 242 -4.60 26.24 -8.51
CA THR A 242 -5.81 26.00 -7.72
C THR A 242 -6.33 24.58 -7.92
N PHE A 243 -6.44 24.11 -9.17
CA PHE A 243 -6.85 22.74 -9.47
C PHE A 243 -5.94 21.69 -8.79
N VAL A 244 -4.62 21.89 -8.82
CA VAL A 244 -3.67 20.98 -8.18
C VAL A 244 -3.82 21.01 -6.66
N ASN A 245 -3.87 22.20 -6.06
CA ASN A 245 -3.99 22.36 -4.62
C ASN A 245 -5.29 21.75 -4.08
N ASP A 246 -6.42 22.14 -4.67
CA ASP A 246 -7.74 21.70 -4.24
C ASP A 246 -7.91 20.20 -4.48
N GLY A 247 -7.42 19.69 -5.61
CA GLY A 247 -7.48 18.28 -5.95
C GLY A 247 -6.68 17.39 -5.00
N LEU A 248 -5.44 17.79 -4.67
CA LEU A 248 -4.62 17.03 -3.71
C LEU A 248 -5.18 17.14 -2.29
N ASN A 249 -5.67 18.31 -1.88
CA ASN A 249 -6.31 18.51 -0.59
C ASN A 249 -7.60 17.69 -0.45
N GLU A 250 -8.46 17.66 -1.48
CA GLU A 250 -9.68 16.83 -1.51
C GLU A 250 -9.32 15.36 -1.29
N VAL A 251 -8.34 14.85 -2.05
CA VAL A 251 -7.90 13.46 -1.98
C VAL A 251 -7.30 13.13 -0.60
N LEU A 252 -6.42 13.98 -0.08
CA LEU A 252 -5.77 13.76 1.23
C LEU A 252 -6.77 13.83 2.39
N SER A 253 -7.67 14.81 2.37
CA SER A 253 -8.71 14.98 3.39
C SER A 253 -9.65 13.77 3.39
N SER A 254 -10.06 13.30 2.21
CA SER A 254 -10.95 12.15 2.08
C SER A 254 -10.32 10.86 2.59
N VAL A 255 -9.08 10.54 2.19
CA VAL A 255 -8.40 9.32 2.67
C VAL A 255 -8.16 9.36 4.18
N THR A 256 -7.83 10.54 4.75
CA THR A 256 -7.70 10.72 6.20
C THR A 256 -9.02 10.44 6.91
N GLY A 257 -10.14 10.98 6.41
CA GLY A 257 -11.47 10.72 6.95
C GLY A 257 -11.88 9.24 6.87
N ARG A 258 -11.44 8.51 5.85
CA ARG A 258 -11.66 7.06 5.73
C ARG A 258 -10.95 6.28 6.83
N PHE A 259 -9.69 6.62 7.15
CA PHE A 259 -8.99 6.00 8.28
C PHE A 259 -9.68 6.27 9.62
N GLU A 260 -10.13 7.50 9.86
CA GLU A 260 -10.91 7.79 11.07
C GLU A 260 -12.20 6.97 11.14
N SER A 261 -12.83 6.71 10.00
CA SER A 261 -14.00 5.84 9.92
C SER A 261 -13.66 4.38 10.24
N PHE A 262 -12.52 3.87 9.77
CA PHE A 262 -12.06 2.52 10.11
C PHE A 262 -11.71 2.37 11.58
N ASP A 263 -11.11 3.40 12.19
CA ASP A 263 -10.82 3.41 13.62
C ASP A 263 -12.11 3.32 14.43
N ARG A 264 -13.14 4.11 14.08
CA ARG A 264 -14.47 4.03 14.71
C ARG A 264 -15.12 2.67 14.50
N ASN A 265 -15.14 2.16 13.27
CA ASN A 265 -15.74 0.87 12.93
C ASN A 265 -15.03 -0.29 13.65
N SER A 266 -13.72 -0.20 13.82
CA SER A 266 -12.93 -1.17 14.60
C SER A 266 -13.29 -1.14 16.08
N GLN A 267 -13.48 0.04 16.67
CA GLN A 267 -13.92 0.17 18.06
C GLN A 267 -15.32 -0.43 18.26
N THR A 268 -16.27 -0.11 17.38
CA THR A 268 -17.64 -0.66 17.43
C THR A 268 -17.66 -2.19 17.25
N PHE A 269 -16.79 -2.76 16.42
CA PHE A 269 -16.64 -4.21 16.32
C PHE A 269 -16.30 -4.85 17.68
N TRP A 270 -15.41 -4.25 18.45
CA TRP A 270 -15.02 -4.76 19.78
C TRP A 270 -16.11 -4.59 20.83
N GLU A 271 -17.01 -3.62 20.68
CA GLU A 271 -18.20 -3.48 21.52
C GLU A 271 -19.25 -4.56 21.24
N ASN A 272 -19.39 -4.98 19.97
CA ASN A 272 -20.40 -5.91 19.49
C ASN A 272 -19.79 -7.06 18.68
N ILE A 273 -18.95 -7.87 19.33
CA ILE A 273 -18.21 -8.96 18.67
C ILE A 273 -19.18 -10.07 18.23
N SER A 274 -19.19 -10.34 16.93
CA SER A 274 -19.90 -11.46 16.29
C SER A 274 -19.19 -11.84 14.99
N MET A 275 -19.53 -12.99 14.38
CA MET A 275 -19.03 -13.30 13.05
C MET A 275 -19.53 -12.32 11.99
N ASP A 276 -20.78 -11.85 12.12
CA ASP A 276 -21.37 -10.90 11.17
C ASP A 276 -20.65 -9.55 11.22
N SER A 277 -20.38 -9.02 12.42
CA SER A 277 -19.63 -7.77 12.58
C SER A 277 -18.17 -7.90 12.11
N PHE A 278 -17.53 -9.06 12.31
CA PHE A 278 -16.21 -9.33 11.75
C PHE A 278 -16.23 -9.36 10.22
N GLN A 279 -17.18 -10.07 9.60
CA GLN A 279 -17.30 -10.12 8.15
C GLN A 279 -17.62 -8.76 7.55
N ALA A 280 -18.47 -7.95 8.19
CA ALA A 280 -18.78 -6.60 7.75
C ALA A 280 -17.52 -5.72 7.75
N LEU A 281 -16.76 -5.72 8.85
CA LEU A 281 -15.50 -4.98 8.95
C LEU A 281 -14.46 -5.45 7.92
N HIS A 282 -14.31 -6.78 7.77
CA HIS A 282 -13.39 -7.38 6.80
C HIS A 282 -13.75 -6.97 5.37
N ARG A 283 -15.02 -7.10 4.97
CA ARG A 283 -15.49 -6.71 3.63
C ARG A 283 -15.30 -5.22 3.40
N LEU A 284 -15.59 -4.39 4.39
CA LEU A 284 -15.41 -2.94 4.30
C LEU A 284 -13.96 -2.60 3.98
N ILE A 285 -13.00 -3.09 4.78
CA ILE A 285 -11.59 -2.73 4.61
C ILE A 285 -11.04 -3.26 3.27
N ILE A 286 -11.35 -4.51 2.92
CA ILE A 286 -10.90 -5.10 1.64
C ILE A 286 -11.47 -4.35 0.44
N ALA A 287 -12.74 -3.95 0.48
CA ALA A 287 -13.37 -3.18 -0.60
C ALA A 287 -12.69 -1.83 -0.83
N HIS A 288 -11.97 -1.31 0.17
CA HIS A 288 -11.23 -0.07 0.07
C HIS A 288 -9.77 -0.21 -0.36
N HIS A 289 -9.17 -1.41 -0.35
CA HIS A 289 -7.75 -1.61 -0.65
C HIS A 289 -7.32 -0.92 -1.95
N GLU A 290 -7.98 -1.20 -3.07
CA GLU A 290 -7.59 -0.65 -4.38
C GLU A 290 -7.69 0.88 -4.44
N THR A 291 -8.71 1.45 -3.78
CA THR A 291 -8.92 2.90 -3.76
C THR A 291 -7.95 3.61 -2.83
N ILE A 292 -7.64 3.02 -1.66
CA ILE A 292 -6.66 3.57 -0.71
C ILE A 292 -5.26 3.43 -1.28
N GLY A 293 -4.88 2.24 -1.74
CA GLY A 293 -3.60 1.97 -2.36
C GLY A 293 -3.36 2.89 -3.56
N GLY A 294 -4.34 3.02 -4.46
CA GLY A 294 -4.23 3.90 -5.62
C GLY A 294 -4.11 5.38 -5.28
N VAL A 295 -4.87 5.85 -4.28
CA VAL A 295 -4.81 7.23 -3.81
C VAL A 295 -3.46 7.54 -3.17
N LEU A 296 -3.02 6.70 -2.24
CA LEU A 296 -1.73 6.85 -1.58
C LEU A 296 -0.59 6.75 -2.59
N CYS A 297 -0.64 5.80 -3.52
CA CYS A 297 0.31 5.70 -4.64
C CYS A 297 0.39 7.02 -5.41
N GLY A 298 -0.75 7.57 -5.81
CA GLY A 298 -0.80 8.80 -6.60
C GLY A 298 -0.26 10.02 -5.85
N LEU A 299 -0.58 10.17 -4.56
CA LEU A 299 -0.03 11.20 -3.70
C LEU A 299 1.49 11.03 -3.53
N THR A 300 1.95 9.81 -3.25
CA THR A 300 3.38 9.48 -3.07
C THR A 300 4.20 9.84 -4.31
N VAL A 301 3.82 9.38 -5.51
CA VAL A 301 4.64 9.61 -6.71
C VAL A 301 4.68 11.08 -7.11
N LYS A 302 3.59 11.82 -6.90
CA LYS A 302 3.52 13.26 -7.19
C LYS A 302 4.40 14.06 -6.22
N LEU A 303 4.25 13.84 -4.91
CA LEU A 303 5.00 14.57 -3.89
C LEU A 303 6.48 14.17 -3.87
N ASN A 304 6.82 12.90 -4.11
CA ASN A 304 8.21 12.48 -4.24
C ASN A 304 8.89 13.09 -5.47
N SER A 305 8.18 13.16 -6.61
CA SER A 305 8.68 13.84 -7.82
C SER A 305 8.97 15.32 -7.55
N TRP A 306 8.09 15.99 -6.80
CA TRP A 306 8.30 17.37 -6.37
C TRP A 306 9.54 17.50 -5.47
N GLU A 307 9.63 16.71 -4.41
CA GLU A 307 10.72 16.74 -3.43
C GLU A 307 12.08 16.48 -4.10
N GLN A 308 12.14 15.51 -5.02
CA GLN A 308 13.35 15.22 -5.80
C GLN A 308 13.72 16.35 -6.75
N LYS A 309 12.74 17.00 -7.37
CA LYS A 309 12.99 18.09 -8.34
C LYS A 309 13.39 19.40 -7.66
N PHE A 310 12.87 19.67 -6.48
CA PHE A 310 13.07 20.92 -5.74
C PHE A 310 13.55 20.68 -4.30
N PRO A 311 14.74 20.08 -4.11
CA PRO A 311 15.29 19.87 -2.78
C PRO A 311 15.46 21.22 -2.08
N ASN A 312 15.11 21.29 -0.79
CA ASN A 312 15.19 22.51 0.03
C ASN A 312 14.42 23.72 -0.55
N HIS A 313 13.25 23.49 -1.17
CA HIS A 313 12.41 24.56 -1.73
C HIS A 313 13.10 25.38 -2.84
N ALA A 314 14.07 24.79 -3.53
CA ALA A 314 14.78 25.44 -4.63
C ALA A 314 13.88 25.70 -5.86
N GLY A 315 14.44 26.37 -6.87
CA GLY A 315 13.81 26.57 -8.18
C GLY A 315 13.17 27.95 -8.37
N SER A 316 13.42 28.55 -9.54
CA SER A 316 12.81 29.84 -9.90
C SER A 316 11.30 29.71 -10.10
N PRO A 317 10.51 30.78 -9.90
CA PRO A 317 9.05 30.74 -10.09
C PRO A 317 8.61 30.10 -11.41
N GLN A 318 9.32 30.38 -12.51
CA GLN A 318 9.03 29.77 -13.81
C GLN A 318 9.23 28.24 -13.80
N LYS A 319 10.34 27.75 -13.26
CA LYS A 319 10.60 26.30 -13.17
C LYS A 319 9.55 25.58 -12.31
N ARG A 320 9.10 26.24 -11.24
CA ARG A 320 8.03 25.73 -10.38
C ARG A 320 6.71 25.64 -11.14
N ALA A 321 6.35 26.69 -11.88
CA ALA A 321 5.17 26.72 -12.74
C ALA A 321 5.20 25.63 -13.82
N ASP A 322 6.33 25.49 -14.52
CA ASP A 322 6.51 24.47 -15.55
C ASP A 322 6.32 23.06 -14.98
N PHE A 323 6.84 22.80 -13.77
CA PHE A 323 6.66 21.52 -13.09
C PHE A 323 5.20 21.25 -12.69
N ILE A 324 4.48 22.26 -12.19
CA ILE A 324 3.07 22.11 -11.85
C ILE A 324 2.26 21.68 -13.09
N LEU A 325 2.55 22.31 -14.24
CA LEU A 325 1.86 22.02 -15.49
C LEU A 325 2.25 20.65 -16.08
N ALA A 326 3.53 20.27 -16.00
CA ALA A 326 4.06 19.06 -16.65
C ALA A 326 3.94 17.78 -15.80
N GLU A 327 3.94 17.89 -14.47
CA GLU A 327 4.06 16.73 -13.57
C GLU A 327 2.92 16.66 -12.54
N MET A 328 2.54 17.78 -11.91
CA MET A 328 1.54 17.75 -10.85
C MET A 328 0.11 17.66 -11.38
N ALA A 329 -0.24 18.49 -12.38
CA ALA A 329 -1.58 18.52 -12.94
C ALA A 329 -1.96 17.25 -13.74
N PRO A 330 -1.08 16.67 -14.57
CA PRO A 330 -1.44 15.47 -15.35
C PRO A 330 -1.80 14.28 -14.46
N GLY A 331 -2.88 13.58 -14.79
CA GLY A 331 -3.37 12.42 -14.04
C GLY A 331 -4.09 12.74 -12.73
N LEU A 332 -4.06 13.98 -12.23
CA LEU A 332 -4.74 14.34 -10.98
C LEU A 332 -6.26 14.15 -11.08
N ASP A 333 -6.85 14.40 -12.25
CA ASP A 333 -8.27 14.14 -12.50
C ASP A 333 -8.62 12.65 -12.35
N ARG A 334 -7.72 11.74 -12.76
CA ARG A 334 -7.87 10.29 -12.55
C ARG A 334 -7.83 9.97 -11.06
N LEU A 335 -6.92 10.59 -10.31
CA LEU A 335 -6.80 10.40 -8.86
C LEU A 335 -8.05 10.87 -8.12
N ILE A 336 -8.57 12.04 -8.46
CA ILE A 336 -9.82 12.58 -7.90
C ILE A 336 -11.01 11.66 -8.23
N ARG A 337 -11.11 11.17 -9.48
CA ARG A 337 -12.16 10.21 -9.85
C ARG A 337 -12.06 8.90 -9.08
N LEU A 338 -10.83 8.41 -8.86
CA LEU A 338 -10.59 7.21 -8.07
C LEU A 338 -11.06 7.40 -6.63
N GLU A 339 -10.72 8.53 -6.00
CA GLU A 339 -11.19 8.85 -4.64
C GLU A 339 -12.72 8.91 -4.59
N ARG A 340 -13.36 9.58 -5.56
CA ARG A 340 -14.83 9.68 -5.62
C ARG A 340 -15.53 8.35 -5.91
N SER A 341 -14.81 7.36 -6.43
CA SER A 341 -15.32 6.00 -6.63
C SER A 341 -15.19 5.11 -5.39
N ALA A 342 -14.61 5.62 -4.30
CA ALA A 342 -14.46 4.88 -3.06
C ALA A 342 -15.83 4.40 -2.54
N PRO A 343 -15.93 3.14 -2.05
CA PRO A 343 -17.12 2.64 -1.39
C PRO A 343 -17.57 3.51 -0.21
N SER A 344 -18.83 3.36 0.21
CA SER A 344 -19.30 3.99 1.45
C SER A 344 -18.61 3.36 2.66
N THR A 345 -18.19 4.17 3.63
CA THR A 345 -17.63 3.69 4.90
C THR A 345 -18.68 3.38 5.97
N THR A 346 -19.97 3.52 5.64
CA THR A 346 -21.10 3.23 6.54
C THR A 346 -21.42 1.74 6.49
N MET A 347 -21.34 1.06 7.64
CA MET A 347 -21.71 -0.36 7.81
C MET A 347 -23.21 -0.54 8.06
#